data_AF-A0A0G1L1Z3-F1
#
_entry.id   AF-A0A0G1L1Z3-F1
#
_cell.length_a   1.000
_cell.length_b   1.000
_cell.length_c   1.000
_cell.angle_alpha   90.00
_cell.angle_beta   90.00
_cell.angle_gamma   90.00
#
_symmetry.space_group_name_H-M   'P 1'
#
loop_
_entity.id
_entity.type
_entity.pdbx_description
1 polymer ?
#
loop_
_entity_poly.entity_id
_entity_poly.type
_entity_poly.pdbx_seq_one_letter_code
_entity_poly.pdbx_strand_id
1 'polypeptide(L)'
;MTRNQKTVTIKTIKECFETILSADKNDSHLAARRVSKLLYSAQCGRDEYQDIKNLVNDAPREYDKIVEEWRQEDFVVSISVIYYLHDKEAQPDFLFPWLFQLLQHSNGVIRYAAVRMICNEIGPLTVHIRFPGDKFILKGMLKSEQADSILYSLFVYLNGLLIALWQPKYKRYKYVDSLPASKYKSAQMVFARMREDCGADYISRFSRYMAD
;
A
#
# COMPACT_ATOMS: atom_id res chain seq x y z
N MET A 1 40.61 -2.89 -24.95
CA MET A 1 39.65 -2.75 -23.84
C MET A 1 38.25 -2.63 -24.40
N THR A 2 37.58 -3.77 -24.59
CA THR A 2 36.23 -3.86 -25.15
C THR A 2 35.24 -3.40 -24.08
N ARG A 3 34.61 -2.23 -24.31
CA ARG A 3 33.40 -1.82 -23.58
C ARG A 3 32.33 -2.85 -23.92
N ASN A 4 32.06 -3.77 -22.99
CA ASN A 4 30.84 -4.57 -23.01
C ASN A 4 29.66 -3.62 -22.83
N GLN A 5 29.13 -3.11 -23.94
CA GLN A 5 27.76 -2.62 -23.99
C GLN A 5 26.87 -3.85 -23.76
N LYS A 6 26.55 -4.12 -22.48
CA LYS A 6 25.35 -4.89 -22.15
C LYS A 6 24.20 -4.13 -22.80
N THR A 7 23.73 -4.64 -23.93
CA THR A 7 22.47 -4.26 -24.56
C THR A 7 21.43 -4.26 -23.43
N VAL A 8 20.94 -3.08 -23.08
CA VAL A 8 19.84 -2.95 -22.12
C VAL A 8 18.61 -3.43 -22.86
N THR A 9 18.37 -4.74 -22.83
CA THR A 9 17.09 -5.30 -23.27
C THR A 9 16.01 -4.59 -22.45
N ILE A 10 15.07 -3.93 -23.14
CA ILE A 10 13.93 -3.30 -22.48
C ILE A 10 13.14 -4.43 -21.83
N LYS A 11 13.26 -4.56 -20.50
CA LYS A 11 12.47 -5.51 -19.74
C LYS A 11 11.05 -4.97 -19.56
N THR A 12 10.03 -5.82 -19.67
CA THR A 12 8.64 -5.52 -19.27
C THR A 12 8.51 -5.51 -17.74
N ILE A 13 7.38 -5.02 -17.22
CA ILE A 13 7.09 -5.08 -15.78
C ILE A 13 7.09 -6.54 -15.30
N LYS A 14 6.45 -7.43 -16.06
CA LYS A 14 6.40 -8.87 -15.76
C LYS A 14 7.80 -9.49 -15.68
N GLU A 15 8.66 -9.24 -16.66
CA GLU A 15 10.04 -9.74 -16.66
C GLU A 15 10.86 -9.16 -15.49
N CYS A 16 10.56 -7.93 -15.04
CA CYS A 16 11.16 -7.38 -13.83
C CYS A 16 10.73 -8.17 -12.59
N PHE A 17 9.45 -8.52 -12.46
CA PHE A 17 8.97 -9.36 -11.34
C PHE A 17 9.55 -10.78 -11.38
N GLU A 18 9.65 -11.40 -12.56
CA GLU A 18 10.33 -12.69 -12.72
C GLU A 18 11.80 -12.60 -12.28
N THR A 19 12.48 -11.51 -12.63
CA THR A 19 13.86 -11.25 -12.19
C THR A 19 13.94 -11.09 -10.67
N ILE A 20 13.04 -10.31 -10.06
CA ILE A 20 13.01 -10.12 -8.59
C ILE A 20 12.85 -11.46 -7.88
N LEU A 21 11.96 -12.32 -8.37
CA LEU A 21 11.63 -13.58 -7.72
C LEU A 21 12.72 -14.66 -7.85
N SER A 22 13.55 -14.61 -8.90
CA SER A 22 14.46 -15.72 -9.24
C SER A 22 15.95 -15.36 -9.27
N ALA A 23 16.31 -14.09 -9.50
CA ALA A 23 17.69 -13.69 -9.68
C ALA A 23 18.46 -13.52 -8.35
N ASP A 24 19.75 -13.24 -8.49
CA ASP A 24 20.57 -12.83 -7.36
C ASP A 24 20.16 -11.45 -6.81
N LYS A 25 20.73 -11.10 -5.65
CA LYS A 25 20.40 -9.87 -4.94
C LYS A 25 20.60 -8.60 -5.76
N ASN A 26 21.69 -8.51 -6.53
CA ASN A 26 21.99 -7.29 -7.27
C ASN A 26 21.02 -7.11 -8.45
N ASP A 27 20.76 -8.19 -9.18
CA ASP A 27 19.85 -8.16 -10.32
C ASP A 27 18.39 -7.95 -9.88
N SER A 28 17.99 -8.50 -8.73
CA SER A 28 16.69 -8.22 -8.10
C SER A 28 16.53 -6.74 -7.76
N HIS A 29 17.51 -6.14 -7.06
CA HIS A 29 17.47 -4.72 -6.72
C HIS A 29 17.40 -3.82 -7.96
N LEU A 30 18.13 -4.17 -9.03
CA LEU A 30 18.10 -3.45 -10.29
C LEU A 30 16.73 -3.58 -10.98
N ALA A 31 16.12 -4.77 -10.95
CA ALA A 31 14.79 -5.01 -11.47
C ALA A 31 13.72 -4.22 -10.70
N ALA A 32 13.76 -4.21 -9.36
CA ALA A 32 12.84 -3.43 -8.54
C ALA A 32 12.90 -1.92 -8.86
N ARG A 33 14.11 -1.36 -9.01
CA ARG A 33 14.30 0.03 -9.45
C ARG A 33 13.80 0.27 -10.88
N ARG A 34 13.82 -0.74 -11.73
CA ARG A 34 13.38 -0.65 -13.12
C ARG A 34 11.86 -0.61 -13.23
N VAL A 35 11.11 -1.32 -12.38
CA VAL A 35 9.64 -1.28 -12.34
C VAL A 35 9.12 0.17 -12.28
N SER A 36 9.67 0.99 -11.38
CA SER A 36 9.30 2.41 -11.29
C SER A 36 9.60 3.19 -12.57
N LYS A 37 10.73 2.93 -13.23
CA LYS A 37 11.09 3.63 -14.47
C LYS A 37 10.17 3.24 -15.62
N LEU A 38 9.82 1.96 -15.73
CA LEU A 38 8.97 1.44 -16.80
C LEU A 38 7.57 2.01 -16.71
N LEU A 39 6.99 2.06 -15.52
CA LEU A 39 5.65 2.59 -15.29
C LEU A 39 5.46 4.02 -15.82
N TYR A 40 6.46 4.89 -15.66
CA TYR A 40 6.41 6.27 -16.16
C TYR A 40 6.77 6.43 -17.64
N SER A 41 7.39 5.42 -18.26
CA SER A 41 7.85 5.46 -19.66
C SER A 41 6.97 4.66 -20.64
N ALA A 42 6.11 3.78 -20.13
CA ALA A 42 5.36 2.85 -20.96
C ALA A 42 4.08 3.51 -21.53
N GLN A 43 3.91 3.43 -22.85
CA GLN A 43 2.58 3.44 -23.46
C GLN A 43 1.95 2.08 -23.18
N CYS A 44 1.36 1.89 -21.99
CA CYS A 44 0.86 0.59 -21.56
C CYS A 44 -0.19 0.03 -22.54
N GLY A 45 0.09 -1.13 -23.12
CA GLY A 45 -0.89 -1.90 -23.90
C GLY A 45 -1.92 -2.59 -22.99
N ARG A 46 -3.01 -3.09 -23.58
CA ARG A 46 -4.07 -3.80 -22.82
C ARG A 46 -3.55 -5.06 -22.12
N ASP A 47 -2.65 -5.81 -22.77
CA ASP A 47 -2.11 -7.06 -22.22
C ASP A 47 -1.16 -6.81 -21.05
N GLU A 48 -0.32 -5.78 -21.12
CA GLU A 48 0.55 -5.36 -20.01
C GLU A 48 -0.25 -4.94 -18.78
N TYR A 49 -1.40 -4.29 -18.99
CA TYR A 49 -2.29 -3.92 -17.88
C TYR A 49 -2.90 -5.15 -17.21
N GLN A 50 -3.27 -6.18 -17.97
CA GLN A 50 -3.77 -7.44 -17.40
C GLN A 50 -2.69 -8.16 -16.59
N ASP A 51 -1.45 -8.19 -17.06
CA ASP A 51 -0.32 -8.75 -16.32
C ASP A 51 -0.09 -8.01 -14.99
N ILE A 52 -0.17 -6.67 -14.99
CA ILE A 52 -0.06 -5.86 -13.76
C ILE A 52 -1.15 -6.21 -12.76
N LYS A 53 -2.41 -6.34 -13.19
CA LYS A 53 -3.51 -6.75 -12.31
C LYS A 53 -3.26 -8.11 -11.69
N ASN A 54 -2.80 -9.07 -12.49
CA ASN A 54 -2.50 -10.42 -12.01
C ASN A 54 -1.38 -10.39 -10.97
N LEU A 55 -0.31 -9.61 -11.21
CA LEU A 55 0.78 -9.44 -10.26
C LEU A 55 0.31 -8.87 -8.92
N VAL A 56 -0.53 -7.84 -8.92
CA VAL A 56 -1.05 -7.25 -7.67
C VAL A 56 -2.00 -8.22 -6.95
N ASN A 57 -2.88 -8.90 -7.68
CA ASN A 57 -3.83 -9.85 -7.08
C ASN A 57 -3.15 -11.07 -6.45
N ASP A 58 -2.09 -11.58 -7.09
CA ASP A 58 -1.36 -12.74 -6.61
C ASP A 58 -0.26 -12.37 -5.59
N ALA A 59 -0.05 -11.07 -5.32
CA ALA A 59 1.06 -10.58 -4.51
C ALA A 59 1.17 -11.24 -3.12
N PRO A 60 0.09 -11.45 -2.34
CA PRO A 60 0.19 -12.14 -1.05
C PRO A 60 0.72 -13.56 -1.19
N ARG A 61 0.19 -14.32 -2.16
CA ARG A 61 0.57 -15.72 -2.40
C ARG A 61 2.02 -15.84 -2.87
N GLU A 62 2.48 -14.91 -3.72
CA GLU A 62 3.86 -14.92 -4.16
C GLU A 62 4.81 -14.45 -3.04
N TYR A 63 4.42 -13.46 -2.24
CA TYR A 63 5.20 -12.99 -1.10
C TYR A 63 5.48 -14.10 -0.07
N ASP A 64 4.48 -14.94 0.24
CA ASP A 64 4.62 -16.04 1.21
C ASP A 64 5.68 -17.09 0.80
N LYS A 65 6.02 -17.16 -0.48
CA LYS A 65 7.06 -18.07 -1.01
C LYS A 65 8.48 -17.50 -0.86
N ILE A 66 8.61 -16.19 -0.60
CA ILE A 66 9.89 -15.50 -0.55
C ILE A 66 10.50 -15.65 0.84
N VAL A 67 11.66 -16.30 0.92
CA VAL A 67 12.37 -16.53 2.19
C VAL A 67 13.35 -15.41 2.50
N GLU A 68 13.97 -14.84 1.48
CA GLU A 68 15.03 -13.84 1.64
C GLU A 68 14.45 -12.45 1.93
N GLU A 69 14.84 -11.85 3.06
CA GLU A 69 14.35 -10.54 3.48
C GLU A 69 14.61 -9.42 2.45
N TRP A 70 15.78 -9.46 1.79
CA TRP A 70 16.11 -8.47 0.75
C TRP A 70 15.20 -8.62 -0.49
N ARG A 71 14.77 -9.84 -0.80
CA ARG A 71 13.88 -10.12 -1.94
C ARG A 71 12.44 -9.75 -1.60
N GLN A 72 12.03 -9.99 -0.35
CA GLN A 72 10.75 -9.51 0.18
C GLN A 72 10.65 -7.97 0.07
N GLU A 73 11.73 -7.27 0.41
CA GLU A 73 11.80 -5.82 0.27
C GLU A 73 11.62 -5.38 -1.19
N ASP A 74 12.42 -5.93 -2.11
CA ASP A 74 12.34 -5.61 -3.55
C ASP A 74 10.96 -5.89 -4.14
N PHE A 75 10.37 -7.03 -3.77
CA PHE A 75 9.06 -7.44 -4.23
C PHE A 75 7.97 -6.48 -3.76
N VAL A 76 7.88 -6.23 -2.45
CA VAL A 76 6.83 -5.37 -1.87
C VAL A 76 6.97 -3.92 -2.36
N VAL A 77 8.20 -3.41 -2.47
CA VAL A 77 8.45 -2.07 -3.03
C VAL A 77 7.95 -1.99 -4.46
N SER A 78 8.23 -3.01 -5.27
CA SER A 78 7.79 -3.07 -6.67
C SER A 78 6.27 -3.17 -6.78
N ILE A 79 5.61 -4.00 -5.96
CA ILE A 79 4.13 -4.05 -5.90
C ILE A 79 3.57 -2.68 -5.56
N SER A 80 4.11 -2.00 -4.54
CA SER A 80 3.58 -0.69 -4.13
C SER A 80 3.65 0.40 -5.20
N VAL A 81 4.53 0.25 -6.19
CA VAL A 81 4.68 1.17 -7.32
C VAL A 81 3.55 0.97 -8.34
N ILE A 82 3.19 -0.27 -8.61
CA ILE A 82 2.13 -0.62 -9.57
C ILE A 82 0.76 -0.80 -8.91
N TYR A 83 0.68 -0.69 -7.58
CA TYR A 83 -0.50 -1.03 -6.80
C TYR A 83 -1.75 -0.30 -7.26
N TYR A 84 -1.67 1.01 -7.54
CA TYR A 84 -2.80 1.84 -7.96
C TYR A 84 -3.42 1.44 -9.31
N LEU A 85 -2.77 0.53 -10.05
CA LEU A 85 -3.29 -0.03 -11.30
C LEU A 85 -4.17 -1.27 -11.09
N HIS A 86 -4.41 -1.69 -9.85
CA HIS A 86 -5.39 -2.73 -9.57
C HIS A 86 -6.79 -2.31 -10.04
N ASP A 87 -7.59 -3.29 -10.45
CA ASP A 87 -8.94 -3.07 -11.01
C ASP A 87 -10.01 -3.65 -10.08
N LYS A 88 -9.86 -3.40 -8.78
CA LYS A 88 -10.79 -3.87 -7.75
C LYS A 88 -11.46 -2.71 -7.03
N GLU A 89 -11.96 -1.74 -7.79
CA GLU A 89 -12.71 -0.59 -7.26
C GLU A 89 -13.94 -1.02 -6.41
N ALA A 90 -14.53 -2.18 -6.73
CA ALA A 90 -15.65 -2.76 -5.97
C ALA A 90 -15.23 -3.47 -4.66
N GLN A 91 -13.93 -3.71 -4.46
CA GLN A 91 -13.34 -4.40 -3.30
C GLN A 91 -12.00 -3.76 -2.92
N PRO A 92 -11.97 -2.48 -2.52
CA PRO A 92 -10.71 -1.76 -2.23
C PRO A 92 -9.94 -2.34 -1.04
N ASP A 93 -10.60 -3.12 -0.18
CA ASP A 93 -10.03 -3.76 1.01
C ASP A 93 -9.46 -5.17 0.75
N PHE A 94 -9.51 -5.70 -0.48
CA PHE A 94 -9.14 -7.10 -0.75
C PHE A 94 -7.70 -7.47 -0.35
N LEU A 95 -6.78 -6.50 -0.33
CA LEU A 95 -5.40 -6.69 0.12
C LEU A 95 -5.15 -6.23 1.55
N PHE A 96 -6.13 -5.61 2.23
CA PHE A 96 -5.95 -5.11 3.60
C PHE A 96 -5.40 -6.17 4.55
N PRO A 97 -5.87 -7.44 4.57
CA PRO A 97 -5.28 -8.46 5.43
C PRO A 97 -3.77 -8.63 5.25
N TRP A 98 -3.30 -8.63 3.99
CA TRP A 98 -1.87 -8.73 3.69
C TRP A 98 -1.13 -7.42 4.02
N LEU A 99 -1.68 -6.27 3.65
CA LEU A 99 -1.09 -4.95 3.96
C LEU A 99 -0.96 -4.72 5.47
N PHE A 100 -1.89 -5.25 6.26
CA PHE A 100 -1.88 -5.24 7.72
C PHE A 100 -0.75 -6.07 8.31
N GLN A 101 -0.41 -7.21 7.70
CA GLN A 101 0.78 -7.99 8.06
C GLN A 101 2.06 -7.22 7.71
N LEU A 102 2.14 -6.65 6.49
CA LEU A 102 3.28 -5.87 6.04
C LEU A 102 3.52 -4.61 6.91
N LEU A 103 2.44 -3.97 7.39
CA LEU A 103 2.52 -2.82 8.28
C LEU A 103 3.20 -3.15 9.62
N GLN A 104 3.17 -4.42 10.03
CA GLN A 104 3.81 -4.92 11.26
C GLN A 104 5.20 -5.52 11.02
N HIS A 105 5.72 -5.49 9.79
CA HIS A 105 7.00 -6.09 9.42
C HIS A 105 8.18 -5.46 10.18
N SER A 106 9.28 -6.20 10.38
CA SER A 106 10.52 -5.70 11.02
C SER A 106 11.24 -4.64 10.17
N ASN A 107 11.33 -4.90 8.86
CA ASN A 107 11.90 -4.00 7.86
C ASN A 107 11.02 -2.75 7.65
N GLY A 108 11.62 -1.56 7.81
CA GLY A 108 10.93 -0.28 7.65
C GLY A 108 10.54 0.08 6.22
N VAL A 109 11.25 -0.43 5.22
CA VAL A 109 10.96 -0.20 3.79
C VAL A 109 9.65 -0.90 3.41
N ILE A 110 9.51 -2.17 3.81
CA ILE A 110 8.26 -2.95 3.63
C ILE A 110 7.08 -2.24 4.31
N ARG A 111 7.25 -1.80 5.56
CA ARG A 111 6.19 -1.05 6.26
C ARG A 111 5.80 0.21 5.52
N TYR A 112 6.76 0.98 5.03
CA TYR A 112 6.49 2.23 4.31
C TYR A 112 5.76 1.96 2.98
N ALA A 113 6.13 0.89 2.26
CA ALA A 113 5.41 0.45 1.08
C ALA A 113 3.95 0.09 1.39
N ALA A 114 3.70 -0.62 2.50
CA ALA A 114 2.34 -0.91 2.98
C ALA A 114 1.56 0.37 3.33
N VAL A 115 2.17 1.33 4.02
CA VAL A 115 1.55 2.63 4.31
C VAL A 115 1.07 3.31 3.03
N ARG A 116 1.91 3.34 1.98
CA ARG A 116 1.52 3.96 0.69
C ARG A 116 0.32 3.25 0.05
N MET A 117 0.34 1.92 0.01
CA MET A 117 -0.77 1.14 -0.58
C MET A 117 -2.08 1.36 0.17
N ILE A 118 -2.06 1.29 1.52
CA ILE A 118 -3.27 1.55 2.32
C ILE A 118 -3.75 2.99 2.14
N CYS A 119 -2.85 3.98 2.16
CA CYS A 119 -3.23 5.39 1.97
C CYS A 119 -3.84 5.67 0.60
N ASN A 120 -3.45 4.94 -0.45
CA ASN A 120 -4.06 5.08 -1.77
C ASN A 120 -5.55 4.66 -1.76
N GLU A 121 -5.95 3.72 -0.89
CA GLU A 121 -7.34 3.25 -0.79
C GLU A 121 -8.23 4.19 0.04
N ILE A 122 -7.67 4.96 0.97
CA ILE A 122 -8.44 5.86 1.85
C ILE A 122 -9.14 6.96 1.04
N GLY A 123 -8.50 7.49 0.01
CA GLY A 123 -9.07 8.57 -0.81
C GLY A 123 -10.40 8.17 -1.47
N PRO A 124 -10.44 7.07 -2.25
CA PRO A 124 -11.67 6.52 -2.82
C PRO A 124 -12.73 6.17 -1.77
N LEU A 125 -12.33 5.58 -0.64
CA LEU A 125 -13.23 5.21 0.45
C LEU A 125 -13.91 6.40 1.14
N THR A 126 -13.41 7.63 0.97
CA THR A 126 -13.91 8.82 1.69
C THR A 126 -14.67 9.78 0.79
N VAL A 127 -14.89 9.46 -0.49
CA VAL A 127 -15.53 10.36 -1.45
C VAL A 127 -16.93 10.78 -1.00
N HIS A 128 -17.73 9.86 -0.46
CA HIS A 128 -19.08 10.13 0.05
C HIS A 128 -19.11 11.00 1.31
N ILE A 129 -18.01 11.03 2.07
CA ILE A 129 -17.84 11.89 3.24
C ILE A 129 -17.46 13.31 2.78
N ARG A 130 -16.55 13.42 1.81
CA ARG A 130 -16.00 14.70 1.33
C ARG A 130 -16.95 15.45 0.39
N PHE A 131 -17.79 14.73 -0.35
CA PHE A 131 -18.74 15.29 -1.31
C PHE A 131 -20.18 14.78 -1.05
N PRO A 132 -20.77 15.10 0.11
CA PRO A 132 -22.08 14.59 0.46
C PRO A 132 -23.14 15.13 -0.51
N GLY A 133 -23.93 14.23 -1.11
CA GLY A 133 -25.05 14.58 -1.99
C GLY A 133 -24.70 14.83 -3.46
N ASP A 134 -23.43 14.78 -3.85
CA ASP A 134 -23.04 14.88 -5.26
C ASP A 134 -23.26 13.54 -5.97
N LYS A 135 -24.48 13.37 -6.50
CA LYS A 135 -24.89 12.15 -7.22
C LYS A 135 -24.06 11.89 -8.48
N PHE A 136 -23.41 12.91 -9.07
CA PHE A 136 -22.57 12.72 -10.25
C PHE A 136 -21.23 12.09 -9.87
N ILE A 137 -20.59 12.58 -8.81
CA ILE A 137 -19.34 12.02 -8.29
C ILE A 137 -19.56 10.62 -7.72
N LEU A 138 -20.67 10.40 -7.01
CA LEU A 138 -20.98 9.12 -6.37
C LEU A 138 -21.45 8.04 -7.35
N LYS A 139 -21.76 8.40 -8.59
CA LYS A 139 -22.21 7.45 -9.61
C LYS A 139 -21.06 6.54 -10.04
N GLY A 140 -21.17 5.24 -9.74
CA GLY A 140 -20.16 4.24 -10.06
C GLY A 140 -19.12 4.00 -8.96
N MET A 141 -19.20 4.75 -7.86
CA MET A 141 -18.37 4.55 -6.68
C MET A 141 -18.93 3.44 -5.78
N LEU A 142 -18.10 3.01 -4.83
CA LEU A 142 -18.52 2.11 -3.76
C LEU A 142 -19.72 2.70 -3.00
N LYS A 143 -20.67 1.86 -2.59
CA LYS A 143 -21.79 2.31 -1.75
C LYS A 143 -21.27 2.85 -0.42
N SER A 144 -21.84 3.96 0.05
CA SER A 144 -21.44 4.62 1.29
C SER A 144 -21.39 3.67 2.48
N GLU A 145 -22.36 2.77 2.63
CA GLU A 145 -22.41 1.81 3.74
C GLU A 145 -21.27 0.79 3.69
N GLN A 146 -20.88 0.36 2.49
CA GLN A 146 -19.76 -0.54 2.30
C GLN A 146 -18.44 0.19 2.58
N ALA A 147 -18.29 1.43 2.10
CA ALA A 147 -17.13 2.26 2.38
C ALA A 147 -16.99 2.54 3.90
N ASP A 148 -18.09 2.88 4.56
CA ASP A 148 -18.16 3.10 6.01
C ASP A 148 -17.72 1.85 6.80
N SER A 149 -18.18 0.67 6.39
CA SER A 149 -17.80 -0.61 7.00
C SER A 149 -16.29 -0.90 6.88
N ILE A 150 -15.72 -0.64 5.69
CA ILE A 150 -14.28 -0.80 5.45
C ILE A 150 -13.48 0.21 6.28
N LEU A 151 -13.88 1.48 6.28
CA LEU A 151 -13.26 2.53 7.08
C LEU A 151 -13.31 2.20 8.58
N TYR A 152 -14.45 1.75 9.09
CA TYR A 152 -14.58 1.34 10.48
C TYR A 152 -13.65 0.17 10.83
N SER A 153 -13.58 -0.85 9.97
CA SER A 153 -12.68 -2.00 10.16
C SER A 153 -11.21 -1.57 10.16
N LEU A 154 -10.81 -0.67 9.26
CA LEU A 154 -9.49 -0.06 9.23
C LEU A 154 -9.21 0.73 10.53
N PHE A 155 -10.16 1.52 11.00
CA PHE A 155 -10.04 2.28 12.25
C PHE A 155 -9.81 1.36 13.45
N VAL A 156 -10.63 0.32 13.61
CA VAL A 156 -10.51 -0.64 14.72
C VAL A 156 -9.14 -1.32 14.70
N TYR A 157 -8.71 -1.80 13.53
CA TYR A 157 -7.40 -2.44 13.38
C TYR A 157 -6.24 -1.49 13.72
N LEU A 158 -6.24 -0.28 13.16
CA LEU A 158 -5.21 0.71 13.43
C LEU A 158 -5.17 1.11 14.90
N ASN A 159 -6.33 1.32 15.53
CA ASN A 159 -6.39 1.70 16.94
C ASN A 159 -5.84 0.58 17.83
N GLY A 160 -6.20 -0.69 17.57
CA GLY A 160 -5.63 -1.84 18.25
C GLY A 160 -4.10 -1.90 18.11
N LEU A 161 -3.57 -1.69 16.90
CA LEU A 161 -2.13 -1.62 16.68
C LEU A 161 -1.47 -0.46 17.43
N LEU A 162 -2.07 0.73 17.42
CA LEU A 162 -1.53 1.91 18.07
C LEU A 162 -1.44 1.73 19.58
N ILE A 163 -2.47 1.13 20.19
CA ILE A 163 -2.47 0.77 21.61
C ILE A 163 -1.35 -0.23 21.91
N ALA A 164 -1.27 -1.32 21.13
CA ALA A 164 -0.28 -2.38 21.35
C ALA A 164 1.17 -1.92 21.14
N LEU A 165 1.40 -0.99 20.21
CA LEU A 165 2.74 -0.50 19.84
C LEU A 165 3.16 0.75 20.61
N TRP A 166 2.27 1.34 21.41
CA TRP A 166 2.55 2.55 22.17
C TRP A 166 3.71 2.34 23.15
N GLN A 167 4.58 3.35 23.24
CA GLN A 167 5.66 3.39 24.22
C GLN A 167 5.78 4.81 24.77
N PRO A 168 6.09 4.99 26.08
CA PRO A 168 6.21 6.31 26.69
C PRO A 168 7.19 7.25 25.97
N LYS A 169 8.24 6.71 25.35
CA LYS A 169 9.23 7.46 24.56
C LYS A 169 8.62 8.23 23.40
N TYR A 170 7.43 7.86 22.91
CA TYR A 170 6.75 8.54 21.82
C TYR A 170 6.04 9.84 22.26
N LYS A 171 5.79 10.01 23.57
CA LYS A 171 5.09 11.19 24.13
C LYS A 171 5.78 12.52 23.82
N ARG A 172 7.10 12.51 23.61
CA ARG A 172 7.89 13.72 23.30
C ARG A 172 7.72 14.24 21.86
N TYR A 173 7.13 13.45 20.97
CA TYR A 173 6.98 13.82 19.56
C TYR A 173 5.59 14.39 19.31
N LYS A 174 5.52 15.65 18.89
CA LYS A 174 4.27 16.36 18.59
C LYS A 174 3.68 15.96 17.23
N TYR A 175 4.52 15.69 16.25
CA TYR A 175 4.13 15.39 14.87
C TYR A 175 4.49 13.96 14.51
N VAL A 176 3.64 13.31 13.69
CA VAL A 176 3.88 11.94 13.20
C VAL A 176 5.22 11.86 12.45
N ASP A 177 5.53 12.86 11.64
CA ASP A 177 6.78 12.91 10.88
C ASP A 177 8.03 12.92 11.75
N SER A 178 7.93 13.49 12.95
CA SER A 178 9.04 13.54 13.92
C SER A 178 9.26 12.21 14.66
N LEU A 179 8.32 11.26 14.59
CA LEU A 179 8.50 9.95 15.23
C LEU A 179 9.71 9.20 14.63
N PRO A 180 10.43 8.39 15.42
CA PRO A 180 11.45 7.51 14.89
C PRO A 180 10.80 6.41 14.02
N ALA A 181 11.55 5.93 13.03
CA ALA A 181 11.12 4.83 12.17
C ALA A 181 10.78 3.61 13.04
N SER A 182 9.51 3.21 13.03
CA SER A 182 8.97 2.18 13.91
C SER A 182 7.63 1.68 13.38
N LYS A 183 7.17 0.52 13.86
CA LYS A 183 5.83 0.01 13.57
C LYS A 183 4.75 1.01 14.03
N TYR A 184 4.97 1.63 15.19
CA TYR A 184 4.09 2.67 15.73
C TYR A 184 3.97 3.87 14.78
N LYS A 185 5.08 4.39 14.26
CA LYS A 185 5.07 5.48 13.26
C LYS A 185 4.29 5.08 12.02
N SER A 186 4.51 3.87 11.49
CA SER A 186 3.83 3.39 10.29
C SER A 186 2.30 3.33 10.48
N ALA A 187 1.83 2.79 11.61
CA ALA A 187 0.40 2.82 11.94
C ALA A 187 -0.15 4.25 12.13
N GLN A 188 0.62 5.14 12.79
CA GLN A 188 0.25 6.55 12.95
C GLN A 188 0.13 7.28 11.61
N MET A 189 0.97 6.97 10.62
CA MET A 189 0.88 7.59 9.28
C MET A 189 -0.43 7.25 8.59
N VAL A 190 -0.84 5.97 8.59
CA VAL A 190 -2.12 5.55 8.01
C VAL A 190 -3.28 6.18 8.77
N PHE A 191 -3.22 6.15 10.11
CA PHE A 191 -4.27 6.74 10.95
C PHE A 191 -4.40 8.25 10.76
N ALA A 192 -3.28 8.97 10.61
CA ALA A 192 -3.28 10.40 10.32
C ALA A 192 -3.93 10.69 8.97
N ARG A 193 -3.59 9.93 7.92
CA ARG A 193 -4.22 10.06 6.60
C ARG A 193 -5.72 9.79 6.66
N MET A 194 -6.14 8.75 7.37
CA MET A 194 -7.55 8.44 7.59
C MET A 194 -8.28 9.60 8.27
N ARG A 195 -7.68 10.21 9.31
CA ARG A 195 -8.27 11.37 9.99
C ARG A 195 -8.38 12.60 9.11
N GLU A 196 -7.40 12.83 8.25
CA GLU A 196 -7.40 13.93 7.29
C GLU A 196 -8.53 13.78 6.27
N ASP A 197 -8.64 12.61 5.64
CA ASP A 197 -9.62 12.37 4.57
C ASP A 197 -11.06 12.20 5.09
N CYS A 198 -11.25 11.59 6.27
CA CYS A 198 -12.58 11.44 6.89
C CYS A 198 -13.06 12.69 7.65
N GLY A 199 -12.15 13.47 8.21
CA GLY A 199 -12.46 14.55 9.15
C GLY A 199 -12.69 14.08 10.60
N ALA A 200 -12.44 14.98 11.56
CA ALA A 200 -12.44 14.65 12.99
C ALA A 200 -13.81 14.23 13.53
N ASP A 201 -14.89 14.87 13.08
CA ASP A 201 -16.25 14.57 13.53
C ASP A 201 -16.68 13.17 13.11
N TYR A 202 -16.30 12.75 11.90
CA TYR A 202 -16.63 11.45 11.37
C TYR A 202 -15.89 10.35 12.14
N ILE A 203 -14.58 10.50 12.35
CA ILE A 203 -13.77 9.55 13.14
C ILE A 203 -14.27 9.43 14.59
N SER A 204 -14.77 10.53 15.16
CA SER A 204 -15.32 10.52 16.52
C SER A 204 -16.54 9.61 16.65
N ARG A 205 -17.30 9.37 15.57
CA ARG A 205 -18.43 8.42 15.56
C ARG A 205 -17.95 6.99 15.79
N PHE A 206 -16.84 6.60 15.17
CA PHE A 206 -16.24 5.27 15.37
C PHE A 206 -15.81 5.03 16.81
N SER A 207 -15.30 6.06 17.48
CA SER A 207 -14.90 5.96 18.89
C SER A 207 -16.09 5.73 19.82
N ARG A 208 -17.29 6.24 19.48
CA ARG A 208 -18.51 5.99 20.25
C ARG A 208 -18.97 4.54 20.15
N TYR A 209 -18.92 3.96 18.94
CA TYR A 209 -19.27 2.55 18.72
C TYR A 209 -18.35 1.54 19.42
N MET A 210 -17.15 1.94 19.84
CA MET A 210 -16.27 1.07 20.63
C MET A 210 -16.48 1.18 22.15
N ALA A 211 -17.24 2.17 22.61
CA ALA A 211 -17.50 2.40 24.03
C ALA A 211 -18.83 1.78 24.51
N ASP A 212 -19.68 1.39 23.56
CA ASP A 212 -20.93 0.64 23.76
C ASP A 212 -20.68 -0.87 23.58
#